data_AF-A0A5E4ACI1-F1
#
_entry.id   AF-A0A5E4ACI1-F1
#
_cell.length_a   1.000
_cell.length_b   1.000
_cell.length_c   1.000
_cell.angle_alpha   90.00
_cell.angle_beta   90.00
_cell.angle_gamma   90.00
#
_symmetry.space_group_name_H-M   'P 1'
#
loop_
_entity.id
_entity.type
_entity.pdbx_description
1 polymer ?
#
loop_
_entity_poly.entity_id
_entity_poly.type
_entity_poly.pdbx_seq_one_letter_code
_entity_poly.pdbx_strand_id
1 'polypeptide(L)'
;VVFEKYKQIYLQGNTVENENHCDFVKLRDMLLCTNMEDLKDQTHFYHYECYRCRKLQKMGFTDVGPDNQPVSFQEIYEAKRQEFYDQCQREEKQLKHRFMQRVKEKETTLKDAEKEASTARFHSNCIHFQLQDKFEHLKRFQQEEIIKLEGERRKLEEEIIDFCKTKAASENVQAQLCANMRKDKERKK
;
A
#
# COMPACT_ATOMS: atom_id res chain seq x y z
N VAL A 1 51.27 7.34 -78.73
CA VAL A 1 50.14 8.01 -79.43
C VAL A 1 48.79 7.72 -78.78
N VAL A 2 48.40 6.45 -78.59
CA VAL A 2 47.11 6.11 -77.95
C VAL A 2 47.04 6.56 -76.48
N PHE A 3 48.11 6.34 -75.70
CA PHE A 3 48.16 6.77 -74.29
C PHE A 3 48.09 8.29 -74.10
N GLU A 4 48.77 9.07 -74.97
CA GLU A 4 48.66 10.54 -74.96
C GLU A 4 47.27 11.01 -75.38
N LYS A 5 46.63 10.36 -76.38
CA LYS A 5 45.23 10.63 -76.74
C LYS A 5 44.27 10.34 -75.59
N TYR A 6 44.44 9.24 -74.87
CA TYR A 6 43.59 8.90 -73.72
C TYR A 6 43.82 9.84 -72.53
N LYS A 7 45.06 10.25 -72.29
CA LYS A 7 45.41 11.25 -71.28
C LYS A 7 44.81 12.61 -71.62
N GLN A 8 44.81 13.01 -72.89
CA GLN A 8 44.23 14.27 -73.36
C GLN A 8 42.69 14.27 -73.31
N ILE A 9 42.04 13.13 -73.57
CA ILE A 9 40.58 12.97 -73.37
C ILE A 9 40.21 13.03 -71.87
N TYR A 10 41.00 12.40 -70.98
CA TYR A 10 40.79 12.49 -69.53
C TYR A 10 41.13 13.87 -68.94
N LEU A 11 42.01 14.65 -69.57
CA LEU A 11 42.36 16.00 -69.15
C LEU A 11 41.46 17.11 -69.74
N GLN A 12 40.74 16.87 -70.85
CA GLN A 12 39.91 17.90 -71.52
C GLN A 12 38.39 17.64 -71.55
N GLY A 13 37.88 16.51 -71.06
CA GLY A 13 36.56 16.04 -71.55
C GLY A 13 35.49 15.62 -70.56
N ASN A 14 35.61 15.87 -69.25
CA ASN A 14 34.53 15.59 -68.29
C ASN A 14 34.13 16.85 -67.51
N THR A 15 34.19 18.02 -68.15
CA THR A 15 33.66 19.23 -67.54
C THR A 15 32.14 19.22 -67.71
N VAL A 16 31.42 18.92 -66.63
CA VAL A 16 29.96 19.09 -66.50
C VAL A 16 29.53 20.54 -66.79
N GLU A 17 30.51 21.45 -66.87
CA GLU A 17 30.39 22.85 -67.27
C GLU A 17 30.37 23.08 -68.80
N ASN A 18 30.50 22.05 -69.63
CA ASN A 18 30.40 22.18 -71.09
C ASN A 18 28.93 22.06 -71.55
N GLU A 19 28.33 23.19 -71.95
CA GLU A 19 26.94 23.28 -72.41
C GLU A 19 26.59 22.37 -73.61
N ASN A 20 27.58 21.95 -74.40
CA ASN A 20 27.36 21.04 -75.54
C ASN A 20 27.27 19.57 -75.11
N HIS A 21 27.60 19.26 -73.86
CA HIS A 21 27.70 17.90 -73.35
C HIS A 21 26.57 17.57 -72.34
N CYS A 22 26.09 18.56 -71.58
CA CYS A 22 24.91 18.42 -70.74
C CYS A 22 24.28 19.78 -70.38
N ASP A 23 23.01 19.78 -70.01
CA ASP A 23 22.27 20.99 -69.62
C ASP A 23 22.51 21.43 -68.15
N PHE A 24 23.56 20.93 -67.49
CA PHE A 24 23.83 21.23 -66.08
C PHE A 24 24.04 22.73 -65.83
N VAL A 25 24.76 23.41 -66.72
CA VAL A 25 24.96 24.87 -66.65
C VAL A 25 23.63 25.61 -66.74
N LYS A 26 22.76 25.22 -67.68
CA LYS A 26 21.42 25.80 -67.84
C LYS A 26 20.51 25.53 -66.63
N LEU A 27 20.58 24.33 -66.06
CA LEU A 27 19.84 23.97 -64.84
C LEU A 27 20.33 24.76 -63.63
N ARG A 28 21.65 24.89 -63.46
CA ARG A 28 22.26 25.68 -62.39
C ARG A 28 21.85 27.14 -62.51
N ASP A 29 21.96 27.73 -63.69
CA ASP A 29 21.67 29.15 -63.89
C ASP A 29 20.17 29.42 -63.73
N MET A 30 19.31 28.52 -64.21
CA MET A 30 17.86 28.59 -63.97
C MET A 30 17.55 28.52 -62.47
N LEU A 31 18.12 27.57 -61.73
CA LEU A 31 17.87 27.42 -60.30
C LEU A 31 18.47 28.58 -59.49
N LEU A 32 19.73 28.93 -59.72
CA LEU A 32 20.48 29.85 -58.86
C LEU A 32 20.28 31.33 -59.20
N CYS A 33 20.02 31.68 -60.47
CA CYS A 33 19.91 33.09 -60.87
C CYS A 33 18.46 33.55 -61.06
N THR A 34 17.53 32.64 -61.42
CA THR A 34 16.17 33.03 -61.82
C THR A 34 15.10 32.46 -60.89
N ASN A 35 15.20 31.18 -60.53
CA ASN A 35 14.06 30.44 -59.97
C ASN A 35 14.11 30.25 -58.44
N MET A 36 15.23 30.56 -57.77
CA MET A 36 15.31 30.43 -56.31
C MET A 36 14.31 31.33 -55.57
N GLU A 37 14.11 32.56 -56.06
CA GLU A 37 13.15 33.48 -55.44
C GLU A 37 11.71 33.01 -55.71
N ASP A 38 11.40 32.60 -56.93
CA ASP A 38 10.09 32.01 -57.27
C ASP A 38 9.79 30.73 -56.47
N LEU A 39 10.79 29.88 -56.23
CA LEU A 39 10.64 28.69 -55.38
C LEU A 39 10.39 29.05 -53.91
N LYS A 40 11.08 30.08 -53.39
CA LYS A 40 10.83 30.61 -52.05
C LYS A 40 9.43 31.18 -51.94
N ASP A 41 9.01 31.98 -52.92
CA ASP A 41 7.69 32.61 -52.96
C ASP A 41 6.58 31.56 -53.07
N GLN A 42 6.71 30.58 -53.96
CA GLN A 42 5.75 29.47 -54.06
C GLN A 42 5.67 28.68 -52.74
N THR A 43 6.82 28.43 -52.11
CA THR A 43 6.86 27.76 -50.80
C THR A 43 6.17 28.58 -49.72
N HIS A 44 6.38 29.89 -49.70
CA HIS A 44 5.79 30.78 -48.71
C HIS A 44 4.28 30.95 -48.92
N PHE A 45 3.88 31.45 -50.09
CA PHE A 45 2.50 31.85 -50.37
C PHE A 45 1.55 30.67 -50.55
N TYR A 46 2.04 29.51 -50.98
CA TYR A 46 1.18 28.34 -51.20
C TYR A 46 1.40 27.26 -50.15
N HIS A 47 2.62 26.70 -50.07
CA HIS A 47 2.86 25.53 -49.24
C HIS A 47 2.78 25.84 -47.74
N TYR A 48 3.42 26.92 -47.29
CA TYR A 48 3.40 27.34 -45.89
C TYR A 48 2.02 27.83 -45.47
N GLU A 49 1.37 28.69 -46.26
CA GLU A 49 0.02 29.15 -45.92
C GLU A 49 -1.01 28.01 -45.88
N CYS A 50 -0.95 27.04 -46.82
CA CYS A 50 -1.80 25.85 -46.74
C CYS A 50 -1.57 25.06 -45.44
N TYR A 51 -0.31 24.89 -45.03
CA TYR A 51 0.02 24.24 -43.75
C TYR A 51 -0.49 25.07 -42.56
N ARG A 52 -0.26 26.39 -42.58
CA ARG A 52 -0.64 27.32 -41.53
C ARG A 52 -2.14 27.31 -41.30
N CYS A 53 -2.95 27.47 -42.34
CA CYS A 53 -4.42 27.42 -42.25
C CYS A 53 -4.90 26.08 -41.67
N ARG A 54 -4.39 24.95 -42.17
CA ARG A 54 -4.75 23.62 -41.64
C ARG A 54 -4.35 23.44 -40.18
N LYS A 55 -3.20 23.97 -39.76
CA LYS A 55 -2.72 23.87 -38.39
C LYS A 55 -3.56 24.73 -37.44
N LEU A 56 -3.87 25.96 -37.84
CA LEU A 56 -4.71 26.90 -37.10
C LEU A 56 -6.13 26.35 -36.92
N GLN A 57 -6.74 25.81 -37.98
CA GLN A 57 -8.05 25.16 -37.89
C GLN A 57 -8.05 23.98 -36.90
N LYS A 58 -7.01 23.13 -36.92
CA LYS A 58 -6.88 22.03 -35.93
C LYS A 58 -6.74 22.52 -34.49
N MET A 59 -6.18 23.71 -34.28
CA MET A 59 -6.10 24.37 -32.98
C MET A 59 -7.39 25.13 -32.62
N GLY A 60 -8.40 25.13 -33.50
CA GLY A 60 -9.69 25.78 -33.29
C GLY A 60 -9.73 27.26 -33.69
N PHE A 61 -8.74 27.75 -34.45
CA PHE A 61 -8.76 29.09 -35.04
C PHE A 61 -9.46 29.04 -36.40
N THR A 62 -10.52 29.84 -36.56
CA THR A 62 -11.25 30.00 -37.81
C THR A 62 -11.20 31.46 -38.25
N ASP A 63 -11.03 31.70 -39.55
CA ASP A 63 -10.97 33.07 -40.11
C ASP A 63 -12.32 33.81 -40.07
N VAL A 64 -13.41 33.08 -39.83
CA VAL A 64 -14.77 33.58 -39.71
C VAL A 64 -15.39 33.20 -38.38
N GLY A 65 -16.02 34.18 -37.74
CA GLY A 65 -16.78 34.02 -36.51
C GLY A 65 -18.24 33.62 -36.76
N PRO A 66 -19.07 33.61 -35.70
CA PRO A 66 -20.47 33.16 -35.76
C PRO A 66 -21.40 33.88 -36.74
N ASP A 67 -20.97 34.98 -37.40
CA ASP A 67 -21.78 35.76 -38.36
C ASP A 67 -20.99 36.14 -39.64
N ASN A 68 -20.03 35.28 -40.05
CA ASN A 68 -19.08 35.57 -41.14
C ASN A 68 -18.26 36.86 -40.95
N GLN A 69 -18.21 37.39 -39.72
CA GLN A 69 -17.36 38.52 -39.39
C GLN A 69 -15.92 38.05 -39.19
N PRO A 70 -14.92 38.82 -39.66
CA PRO A 70 -13.52 38.54 -39.38
C PRO A 70 -13.29 38.64 -37.87
N VAL A 71 -12.91 37.54 -37.24
CA VAL A 71 -12.60 37.52 -35.80
C VAL A 71 -11.13 37.82 -35.63
N SER A 72 -10.79 38.69 -34.68
CA SER A 72 -9.39 38.98 -34.40
C SER A 72 -8.69 37.72 -33.89
N PHE A 73 -7.57 37.35 -34.53
CA PHE A 73 -6.74 36.22 -34.11
C PHE A 73 -6.36 36.32 -32.62
N GLN A 74 -6.16 37.55 -32.14
CA GLN A 74 -5.85 37.83 -30.74
C GLN A 74 -7.03 37.49 -29.81
N GLU A 75 -8.27 37.81 -30.19
CA GLU A 75 -9.46 37.50 -29.39
C GLU A 75 -9.67 35.99 -29.27
N ILE A 76 -9.51 35.23 -30.37
CA ILE A 76 -9.61 33.76 -30.35
C ILE A 76 -8.52 33.18 -29.44
N TYR A 77 -7.28 33.67 -29.56
CA TYR A 77 -6.18 33.21 -28.72
C TYR A 77 -6.43 33.48 -27.24
N GLU A 78 -6.90 34.68 -26.89
CA GLU A 78 -7.22 35.06 -25.52
C GLU A 78 -8.38 34.24 -24.96
N ALA A 79 -9.45 34.01 -25.73
CA ALA A 79 -10.57 33.17 -25.35
C ALA A 79 -10.14 31.71 -25.11
N LYS A 80 -9.33 31.15 -26.02
CA LYS A 80 -8.78 29.79 -25.86
C LYS A 80 -7.89 29.68 -24.63
N ARG A 81 -7.03 30.67 -24.39
CA ARG A 81 -6.18 30.72 -23.20
C ARG A 81 -7.01 30.77 -21.93
N GLN A 82 -8.08 31.55 -21.91
CA GLN A 82 -9.00 31.63 -20.77
C GLN A 82 -9.74 30.31 -20.55
N GLU A 83 -10.23 29.66 -21.62
CA GLU A 83 -10.89 28.36 -21.55
C GLU A 83 -9.99 27.29 -20.92
N PHE A 84 -8.72 27.24 -21.31
CA PHE A 84 -7.72 26.35 -20.71
C PHE A 84 -7.49 26.66 -19.23
N TYR A 85 -7.37 27.94 -18.87
CA TYR A 85 -7.17 28.36 -17.48
C TYR A 85 -8.36 27.96 -16.61
N ASP A 86 -9.58 28.20 -17.08
CA ASP A 86 -10.81 27.85 -16.38
C ASP A 86 -10.97 26.33 -16.25
N GLN A 87 -10.60 25.57 -17.29
CA GLN A 87 -10.59 24.10 -17.25
C GLN A 87 -9.62 23.58 -16.19
N CYS A 88 -8.38 24.08 -16.17
CA CYS A 88 -7.40 23.72 -15.15
C CYS A 88 -7.92 24.05 -13.74
N GLN A 89 -8.52 25.23 -13.52
CA GLN A 89 -9.10 25.58 -12.23
C GLN A 89 -10.27 24.66 -11.83
N ARG A 90 -11.14 24.28 -12.77
CA ARG A 90 -12.23 23.33 -12.50
C ARG A 90 -11.70 21.97 -12.09
N GLU A 91 -10.71 21.45 -12.81
CA GLU A 91 -10.07 20.17 -12.49
C GLU A 91 -9.36 20.22 -11.14
N GLU A 92 -8.66 21.31 -10.83
CA GLU A 92 -8.03 21.51 -9.52
C GLU A 92 -9.07 21.51 -8.39
N LYS A 93 -10.18 22.23 -8.56
CA LYS A 93 -11.29 22.26 -7.58
C LYS A 93 -11.91 20.87 -7.41
N GLN A 94 -12.12 20.12 -8.49
CA GLN A 94 -12.63 18.75 -8.42
C GLN A 94 -11.66 17.82 -7.70
N LEU A 95 -10.35 17.93 -7.95
CA LEU A 95 -9.34 17.14 -7.29
C LEU A 95 -9.28 17.44 -5.79
N LYS A 96 -9.28 18.74 -5.42
CA LYS A 96 -9.35 19.19 -4.03
C LYS A 96 -10.61 18.69 -3.33
N HIS A 97 -11.77 18.80 -3.97
CA HIS A 97 -13.03 18.32 -3.42
C HIS A 97 -13.00 16.81 -3.17
N ARG A 98 -12.58 16.01 -4.16
CA ARG A 98 -12.46 14.55 -4.04
C ARG A 98 -11.47 14.15 -2.95
N PHE A 99 -10.36 14.88 -2.83
CA PHE A 99 -9.37 14.65 -1.77
C PHE A 99 -9.99 14.90 -0.39
N MET A 100 -10.61 16.06 -0.17
CA MET A 100 -11.27 16.39 1.09
C MET A 100 -12.36 15.39 1.46
N GLN A 101 -13.16 14.95 0.48
CA GLN A 101 -14.19 13.94 0.70
C GLN A 101 -13.57 12.63 1.18
N ARG A 102 -12.53 12.12 0.51
CA ARG A 102 -11.84 10.89 0.94
C ARG A 102 -11.20 11.02 2.31
N VAL A 103 -10.60 12.18 2.62
CA VAL A 103 -10.03 12.44 3.95
C VAL A 103 -11.12 12.36 5.01
N LYS A 104 -12.25 13.04 4.79
CA LYS A 104 -13.39 13.03 5.72
C LYS A 104 -14.00 11.63 5.90
N GLU A 105 -14.17 10.89 4.81
CA GLU A 105 -14.64 9.50 4.86
C GLU A 105 -13.69 8.62 5.68
N LYS A 106 -12.38 8.69 5.40
CA LYS A 106 -11.35 7.92 6.12
C LYS A 106 -11.26 8.31 7.59
N GLU A 107 -11.33 9.58 7.91
CA GLU A 107 -11.34 10.07 9.29
C GLU A 107 -12.56 9.54 10.05
N THR A 108 -13.73 9.54 9.41
CA THR A 108 -14.96 8.99 10.01
C THR A 108 -14.85 7.49 10.24
N THR A 109 -14.40 6.73 9.23
CA THR A 109 -14.19 5.28 9.37
C THR A 109 -13.17 4.95 10.46
N LEU A 110 -12.07 5.70 10.55
CA LEU A 110 -11.04 5.49 11.57
C LEU A 110 -11.59 5.79 12.97
N LYS A 111 -12.34 6.88 13.12
CA LYS A 111 -12.99 7.25 14.39
C LYS A 111 -13.97 6.19 14.88
N ASP A 112 -14.75 5.59 13.98
CA ASP A 112 -15.69 4.54 14.35
C ASP A 112 -14.96 3.22 14.70
N ALA A 113 -13.91 2.86 13.96
CA ALA A 113 -13.05 1.72 14.28
C ALA A 113 -12.33 1.89 15.64
N GLU A 114 -11.88 3.10 15.97
CA GLU A 114 -11.27 3.40 17.27
C GLU A 114 -12.26 3.24 18.43
N LYS A 115 -13.52 3.70 18.25
CA LYS A 115 -14.58 3.50 19.26
C LYS A 115 -14.90 2.03 19.47
N GLU A 116 -15.01 1.26 18.38
CA GLU A 116 -15.24 -0.18 18.44
C GLU A 116 -14.10 -0.89 19.15
N ALA A 117 -12.85 -0.59 18.78
CA ALA A 117 -11.66 -1.13 19.43
C ALA A 117 -11.60 -0.77 20.93
N SER A 118 -11.94 0.48 21.29
CA SER A 118 -12.03 0.91 22.69
C SER A 118 -13.10 0.13 23.45
N THR A 119 -14.26 -0.09 22.83
CA THR A 119 -15.35 -0.88 23.41
C THR A 119 -14.93 -2.34 23.60
N ALA A 120 -14.27 -2.94 22.62
CA ALA A 120 -13.75 -4.29 22.71
C ALA A 120 -12.69 -4.43 23.82
N ARG A 121 -11.79 -3.44 23.96
CA ARG A 121 -10.82 -3.40 25.07
C ARG A 121 -11.51 -3.34 26.43
N PHE A 122 -12.55 -2.53 26.57
CA PHE A 122 -13.32 -2.45 27.81
C PHE A 122 -13.97 -3.80 28.17
N HIS A 123 -14.62 -4.45 27.19
CA HIS A 123 -15.21 -5.77 27.39
C HIS A 123 -14.15 -6.83 27.76
N SER A 124 -13.01 -6.84 27.05
CA SER A 124 -11.90 -7.75 27.35
C SER A 124 -11.37 -7.56 28.77
N ASN A 125 -11.18 -6.31 29.23
CA ASN A 125 -10.76 -6.01 30.59
C ASN A 125 -11.79 -6.46 31.63
N CYS A 126 -13.09 -6.31 31.35
CA CYS A 126 -14.16 -6.79 32.23
C CYS A 126 -14.15 -8.32 32.36
N ILE A 127 -14.02 -9.03 31.23
CA ILE A 127 -13.90 -10.50 31.22
C ILE A 127 -12.65 -10.94 31.98
N HIS A 128 -11.51 -10.28 31.76
CA HIS A 128 -10.28 -10.56 32.49
C HIS A 128 -10.49 -10.42 34.01
N PHE A 129 -11.10 -9.32 34.46
CA PHE A 129 -11.40 -9.10 35.88
C PHE A 129 -12.30 -10.19 36.46
N GLN A 130 -13.37 -10.57 35.75
CA GLN A 130 -14.27 -11.65 36.17
C GLN A 130 -13.56 -13.01 36.25
N LEU A 131 -12.69 -13.33 35.29
CA LEU A 131 -11.92 -14.56 35.30
C LEU A 131 -10.92 -14.58 36.47
N GLN A 132 -10.28 -13.46 36.74
CA GLN A 132 -9.35 -13.31 37.85
C GLN A 132 -10.05 -13.48 39.21
N ASP A 133 -11.22 -12.88 39.39
CA ASP A 133 -12.02 -13.03 40.62
C ASP A 133 -12.46 -14.49 40.83
N LYS A 134 -12.94 -15.17 39.78
CA LYS A 134 -13.28 -16.60 39.82
C LYS A 134 -12.09 -17.47 40.18
N PHE A 135 -10.92 -17.18 39.61
CA PHE A 135 -9.70 -17.91 39.90
C PHE A 135 -9.29 -17.76 41.37
N GLU A 136 -9.32 -16.54 41.91
CA GLU A 136 -8.99 -16.28 43.31
C GLU A 136 -10.02 -16.92 44.27
N HIS A 137 -11.30 -16.94 43.89
CA HIS A 137 -12.34 -17.66 44.64
C HIS A 137 -12.08 -19.17 44.68
N LEU A 138 -11.82 -19.80 43.53
CA LEU A 138 -11.50 -21.23 43.45
C LEU A 138 -10.26 -21.59 44.27
N LYS A 139 -9.22 -20.74 44.22
CA LYS A 139 -8.01 -20.91 45.00
C LYS A 139 -8.27 -20.87 46.51
N ARG A 140 -9.08 -19.91 46.98
CA ARG A 140 -9.51 -19.84 48.39
C ARG A 140 -10.30 -21.09 48.80
N PHE A 141 -11.27 -21.50 47.99
CA PHE A 141 -12.08 -22.69 48.25
C PHE A 141 -11.23 -23.97 48.35
N GLN A 142 -10.29 -24.16 47.41
CA GLN A 142 -9.36 -25.28 47.46
C GLN A 142 -8.48 -25.26 48.71
N GLN A 143 -8.01 -24.08 49.12
CA GLN A 143 -7.19 -23.94 50.33
C GLN A 143 -7.97 -24.28 51.61
N GLU A 144 -9.25 -23.88 51.68
CA GLU A 144 -10.15 -24.24 52.78
C GLU A 144 -10.43 -25.75 52.83
N GLU A 145 -10.69 -26.39 51.68
CA GLU A 145 -10.86 -27.85 51.59
C GLU A 145 -9.61 -28.61 52.04
N ILE A 146 -8.41 -28.16 51.64
CA ILE A 146 -7.14 -28.77 52.08
C ILE A 146 -7.02 -28.69 53.60
N ILE A 147 -7.22 -27.51 54.19
CA ILE A 147 -7.12 -27.31 55.64
C ILE A 147 -8.15 -28.18 56.37
N LYS A 148 -9.37 -28.30 55.84
CA LYS A 148 -10.43 -29.13 56.41
C LYS A 148 -10.05 -30.62 56.40
N LEU A 149 -9.62 -31.13 55.25
CA LEU A 149 -9.20 -32.53 55.09
C LEU A 149 -7.98 -32.86 55.97
N GLU A 150 -7.01 -31.95 56.10
CA GLU A 150 -5.89 -32.11 57.03
C GLU A 150 -6.31 -32.10 58.50
N GLY A 151 -7.35 -31.34 58.84
CA GLY A 151 -7.97 -31.36 60.16
C GLY A 151 -8.68 -32.69 60.46
N GLU A 152 -9.46 -33.20 59.51
CA GLU A 152 -10.12 -34.52 59.62
C GLU A 152 -9.11 -35.66 59.69
N ARG A 153 -8.06 -35.62 58.86
CA ARG A 153 -6.96 -36.60 58.89
C ARG A 153 -6.29 -36.64 60.27
N ARG A 154 -5.96 -35.49 60.85
CA ARG A 154 -5.34 -35.42 62.19
C ARG A 154 -6.22 -36.02 63.29
N LYS A 155 -7.53 -35.75 63.27
CA LYS A 155 -8.47 -36.35 64.23
C LYS A 155 -8.49 -37.87 64.12
N LEU A 156 -8.54 -38.40 62.89
CA LEU A 156 -8.50 -39.84 62.67
C LEU A 156 -7.16 -40.45 63.12
N GLU A 157 -6.04 -39.77 62.88
CA GLU A 157 -4.72 -40.19 63.38
C GLU A 157 -4.68 -40.24 64.92
N GLU A 158 -5.25 -39.24 65.61
CA GLU A 158 -5.40 -39.22 67.07
C GLU A 158 -6.28 -40.38 67.58
N GLU A 159 -7.44 -40.61 66.95
CA GLU A 159 -8.33 -41.72 67.28
C GLU A 159 -7.65 -43.09 67.09
N ILE A 160 -6.86 -43.26 66.03
CA ILE A 160 -6.06 -44.48 65.81
C ILE A 160 -5.03 -44.65 66.92
N ILE A 161 -4.31 -43.59 67.27
CA ILE A 161 -3.31 -43.61 68.34
C ILE A 161 -3.97 -44.00 69.67
N ASP A 162 -5.10 -43.38 70.01
CA ASP A 162 -5.81 -43.65 71.27
C ASP A 162 -6.43 -45.05 71.30
N PHE A 163 -6.95 -45.53 70.17
CA PHE A 163 -7.36 -46.92 70.00
C PHE A 163 -6.18 -47.89 70.22
N CYS A 164 -5.02 -47.63 69.61
CA CYS A 164 -3.81 -48.44 69.80
C CYS A 164 -3.33 -48.44 71.26
N LYS A 165 -3.33 -47.29 71.95
CA LYS A 165 -3.00 -47.21 73.39
C LYS A 165 -3.97 -48.05 74.24
N THR A 166 -5.27 -47.92 73.99
CA THR A 166 -6.32 -48.65 74.72
C THR A 166 -6.20 -50.16 74.50
N LYS A 167 -5.96 -50.58 73.25
CA LYS A 167 -5.69 -51.97 72.89
C LYS A 167 -4.47 -52.52 73.63
N ALA A 168 -3.35 -51.81 73.61
CA ALA A 168 -2.13 -52.21 74.31
C ALA A 168 -2.36 -52.32 75.83
N ALA A 169 -3.08 -51.38 76.44
CA ALA A 169 -3.42 -51.45 77.86
C ALA A 169 -4.26 -52.69 78.20
N SER A 170 -5.24 -53.02 77.36
CA SER A 170 -6.11 -54.18 77.53
C SER A 170 -5.35 -55.51 77.37
N GLU A 171 -4.49 -55.61 76.36
CA GLU A 171 -3.60 -56.76 76.14
C GLU A 171 -2.61 -56.94 77.31
N ASN A 172 -2.09 -55.85 77.87
CA ASN A 172 -1.18 -55.89 79.02
C ASN A 172 -1.89 -56.38 80.29
N VAL A 173 -3.11 -55.91 80.57
CA VAL A 173 -3.96 -56.42 81.67
C VAL A 173 -4.24 -57.92 81.49
N GLN A 174 -4.55 -58.34 80.26
CA GLN A 174 -4.79 -59.76 79.94
C GLN A 174 -3.52 -60.62 80.09
N ALA A 175 -2.37 -60.12 79.66
CA ALA A 175 -1.08 -60.78 79.84
C ALA A 175 -0.71 -60.90 81.33
N GLN A 176 -1.00 -59.87 82.13
CA GLN A 176 -0.75 -59.85 83.58
C GLN A 176 -1.67 -60.83 84.32
N LEU A 177 -2.95 -60.93 83.93
CA LEU A 177 -3.87 -61.97 84.40
C LEU A 177 -3.38 -63.38 84.04
N CYS A 178 -2.96 -63.61 82.79
CA CYS A 178 -2.39 -64.89 82.36
C CYS A 178 -1.08 -65.25 83.09
N ALA A 179 -0.20 -64.27 83.36
CA ALA A 179 1.03 -64.48 84.11
C ALA A 179 0.77 -64.79 85.59
N ASN A 180 -0.22 -64.14 86.20
CA ASN A 180 -0.66 -64.42 87.58
C ASN A 180 -1.22 -65.85 87.70
N MET A 181 -2.01 -66.31 86.72
CA MET A 181 -2.52 -67.69 86.66
C MET A 181 -1.40 -68.74 86.48
N ARG A 182 -0.26 -68.38 85.86
CA ARG A 182 0.92 -69.27 85.72
C ARG A 182 1.77 -69.33 86.99
N LYS A 183 1.98 -68.20 87.68
CA LYS A 183 2.71 -68.15 88.96
C LYS A 183 1.99 -68.89 90.10
N ASP A 184 0.65 -68.90 90.10
CA ASP A 184 -0.13 -69.71 91.05
C ASP A 184 -0.03 -71.22 90.78
N LYS A 185 0.31 -71.63 89.55
CA LYS A 185 0.50 -73.04 89.18
C LYS A 185 1.91 -73.57 89.53
N GLU A 186 2.93 -72.70 89.53
CA GLU A 186 4.30 -73.05 89.94
C GLU A 186 4.51 -73.07 91.46
N ARG A 187 3.71 -72.34 92.25
CA ARG A 187 3.73 -72.43 93.73
C ARG A 187 3.09 -73.71 94.31
N LYS A 188 2.61 -74.62 93.45
CA LYS A 188 1.95 -75.88 93.83
C LYS A 188 2.68 -77.15 93.35
N LYS A 189 3.97 -77.07 93.03
CA LYS A 189 4.83 -78.25 92.86
C LYS A 189 6.06 -78.16 93.74
#